data_AF-A0A150PGB0-F1
#
_entry.id   AF-A0A150PGB0-F1
#
_cell.length_a   1.000
_cell.length_b   1.000
_cell.length_c   1.000
_cell.angle_alpha   90.00
_cell.angle_beta   90.00
_cell.angle_gamma   90.00
#
_symmetry.space_group_name_H-M   'P 1'
#
loop_
_entity.id
_entity.type
_entity.pdbx_description
1 polymer ?
#
loop_
_entity_poly.entity_id
_entity_poly.type
_entity_poly.pdbx_seq_one_letter_code
_entity_poly.pdbx_strand_id
1 'polypeptide(L)'
;MLTVVEASAATAAAICARQPALRELIVNGWIQLVCIDPATGRFERFTRGAFAPFTPPEHPLPAVQRSVDWYAGKRGFIPPAIVRAGLPRSQTEISYHAA
;
A
#
# COMPACT_ATOMS: atom_id res chain seq x y z
N MET A 1 -2.14 -3.72 -11.60
CA MET A 1 -1.89 -4.67 -10.48
C MET A 1 -0.85 -4.08 -9.55
N LEU A 2 -0.98 -4.20 -8.22
CA LEU A 2 0.08 -3.82 -7.28
C LEU A 2 0.95 -5.03 -6.95
N THR A 3 2.25 -4.89 -7.10
CA THR A 3 3.25 -5.90 -6.76
C THR A 3 4.22 -5.31 -5.75
N VAL A 4 4.28 -5.93 -4.58
CA VAL A 4 5.20 -5.54 -3.51
C VAL A 4 6.23 -6.65 -3.37
N VAL A 5 7.50 -6.29 -3.38
CA VAL A 5 8.63 -7.23 -3.28
C VAL A 5 9.58 -6.81 -2.17
N GLU A 6 10.14 -7.79 -1.47
CA GLU A 6 11.23 -7.57 -0.52
C GLU A 6 12.56 -7.58 -1.28
N ALA A 7 13.05 -6.39 -1.62
CA ALA A 7 14.31 -6.15 -2.33
C ALA A 7 14.60 -4.64 -2.30
N SER A 8 15.88 -4.25 -2.32
CA SER A 8 16.24 -2.84 -2.50
C SER A 8 15.84 -2.33 -3.89
N ALA A 9 15.56 -1.03 -4.00
CA ALA A 9 15.24 -0.39 -5.28
C ALA A 9 16.37 -0.54 -6.31
N ALA A 10 17.63 -0.53 -5.88
CA ALA A 10 18.79 -0.77 -6.74
C ALA A 10 18.77 -2.19 -7.36
N THR A 11 18.46 -3.21 -6.56
CA THR A 11 18.33 -4.59 -7.04
C THR A 11 17.17 -4.71 -8.04
N ALA A 12 16.01 -4.14 -7.72
CA ALA A 12 14.86 -4.15 -8.61
C ALA A 12 15.13 -3.39 -9.92
N ALA A 13 15.78 -2.23 -9.86
CA ALA A 13 16.19 -1.47 -11.03
C ALA A 13 17.15 -2.27 -11.93
N ALA A 14 18.12 -2.97 -11.34
CA ALA A 14 19.01 -3.85 -12.08
C ALA A 14 18.25 -4.99 -12.77
N ILE A 15 17.24 -5.59 -12.12
CA ILE A 15 16.36 -6.61 -12.73
C ILE A 15 15.60 -6.03 -13.91
N CYS A 16 14.98 -4.86 -13.74
CA CYS A 16 14.23 -4.20 -14.79
C CYS A 16 15.11 -3.85 -15.99
N ALA A 17 16.35 -3.44 -15.75
CA ALA A 17 17.31 -3.13 -16.82
C ALA A 17 17.68 -4.36 -17.66
N ARG A 18 17.80 -5.55 -17.04
CA ARG A 18 18.14 -6.81 -17.75
C ARG A 18 16.94 -7.54 -18.35
N GLN A 19 15.71 -7.23 -17.92
CA GLN A 19 14.48 -7.90 -18.39
C GLN A 19 13.55 -6.90 -19.10
N PRO A 20 13.61 -6.79 -20.44
CA PRO A 20 12.82 -5.83 -21.21
C PRO A 20 11.30 -5.95 -20.98
N ALA A 21 10.78 -7.18 -20.89
CA ALA A 21 9.36 -7.43 -20.62
C ALA A 21 8.92 -6.84 -19.27
N LEU A 22 9.74 -7.02 -18.22
CA LEU A 22 9.43 -6.45 -16.91
C LEU A 22 9.47 -4.92 -16.94
N ARG A 23 10.46 -4.35 -17.64
CA ARG A 23 10.55 -2.90 -17.84
C ARG A 23 9.29 -2.35 -18.49
N GLU A 24 8.80 -3.01 -19.54
CA GLU A 24 7.59 -2.60 -20.25
C GLU A 24 6.36 -2.61 -19.32
N LEU A 25 6.17 -3.70 -18.57
CA LEU A 25 5.05 -3.81 -17.62
C LEU A 25 5.05 -2.69 -16.58
N ILE A 26 6.23 -2.33 -16.06
CA ILE A 26 6.37 -1.33 -14.99
C ILE A 26 6.26 0.10 -15.53
N VAL A 27 7.00 0.41 -16.60
CA VAL A 27 7.06 1.78 -17.16
C VAL A 27 5.73 2.19 -17.78
N ASN A 28 5.02 1.25 -18.42
CA ASN A 28 3.69 1.51 -18.97
C ASN A 28 2.58 1.47 -17.90
N GLY A 29 2.93 1.19 -16.63
CA GLY A 29 2.00 1.19 -15.50
C GLY A 29 1.02 0.01 -15.48
N TRP A 30 1.26 -1.05 -16.26
CA TRP A 30 0.43 -2.25 -16.25
C TRP A 30 0.59 -3.01 -14.91
N ILE A 31 1.81 -2.96 -14.36
CA ILE A 31 2.08 -3.31 -12.97
C ILE A 31 2.66 -2.11 -12.22
N GLN A 32 2.23 -1.94 -10.97
CA GLN A 32 2.85 -1.01 -10.03
C GLN A 32 3.83 -1.79 -9.16
N LEU A 33 5.08 -1.33 -9.11
CA LEU A 33 6.11 -1.98 -8.31
C LEU A 33 6.44 -1.15 -7.07
N VAL A 34 6.43 -1.82 -5.91
CA VAL A 34 6.93 -1.29 -4.64
C VAL A 34 8.00 -2.23 -4.10
N CYS A 35 9.12 -1.65 -3.71
CA CYS A 35 10.24 -2.32 -3.07
C CYS A 35 10.21 -2.03 -1.58
N ILE A 36 10.36 -3.08 -0.77
CA ILE A 36 10.65 -2.98 0.66
C ILE A 36 12.13 -3.29 0.81
N ASP A 37 12.91 -2.30 1.26
CA ASP A 37 14.32 -2.51 1.54
C ASP A 37 14.46 -3.47 2.74
N PRO A 38 15.10 -4.65 2.57
CA PRO A 38 15.14 -5.68 3.62
C PRO A 38 15.98 -5.26 4.84
N ALA A 39 16.89 -4.28 4.69
CA ALA A 39 17.75 -3.82 5.78
C ALA A 39 17.10 -2.71 6.61
N THR A 40 16.21 -1.92 6.00
CA THR A 40 15.66 -0.69 6.62
C THR A 40 14.14 -0.67 6.74
N GLY A 41 13.43 -1.60 6.08
CA GLY A 41 11.98 -1.64 6.02
C GLY A 41 11.34 -0.49 5.23
N ARG A 42 12.14 0.36 4.57
CA ARG A 42 11.63 1.50 3.82
C ARG A 42 10.96 1.06 2.53
N PHE A 43 9.86 1.73 2.20
CA PHE A 43 9.15 1.53 0.95
C PHE A 43 9.65 2.50 -0.12
N GLU A 44 9.93 1.97 -1.30
CA GLU A 44 10.21 2.74 -2.50
C GLU A 44 9.27 2.30 -3.62
N ARG A 45 8.49 3.24 -4.17
CA ARG A 45 7.53 2.97 -5.24
C ARG A 45 8.08 3.45 -6.57
N PHE A 46 7.95 2.64 -7.62
CA PHE A 46 8.25 3.10 -8.97
C PHE A 46 7.17 4.08 -9.43
N THR A 47 7.56 5.31 -9.72
CA THR A 47 6.66 6.38 -10.18
C THR A 47 7.41 7.39 -11.02
N ARG A 48 6.78 7.88 -12.10
CA ARG A 48 7.38 8.90 -12.99
C ARG A 48 8.76 8.50 -13.54
N GLY A 49 8.97 7.21 -13.81
CA GLY A 49 10.19 6.69 -14.41
C GLY A 49 11.33 6.34 -13.45
N ALA A 50 11.14 6.50 -12.14
CA ALA A 50 12.16 6.16 -11.13
C ALA A 50 11.53 5.57 -9.86
N PHE A 51 12.35 4.93 -9.03
CA PHE A 51 11.96 4.61 -7.66
C PHE A 51 12.03 5.88 -6.80
N ALA A 52 11.00 6.09 -5.99
CA ALA A 52 10.94 7.18 -5.04
C ALA A 52 10.45 6.67 -3.68
N PRO A 53 10.94 7.20 -2.55
CA PRO A 53 10.42 6.89 -1.23
C PRO A 53 8.91 7.05 -1.17
N PHE A 54 8.24 6.11 -0.53
CA PHE A 54 6.80 6.14 -0.34
C PHE A 54 6.49 6.07 1.16
N THR A 55 5.85 7.12 1.66
CA THR A 55 5.23 7.11 2.98
C THR A 55 3.72 7.08 2.77
N PRO A 56 3.00 6.07 3.28
CA PRO A 56 1.56 6.06 3.22
C PRO A 56 1.02 7.29 3.97
N PRO A 57 0.07 8.04 3.40
CA PRO A 57 -0.44 9.22 4.07
C PRO A 57 -1.22 8.80 5.32
N GLU A 58 -0.95 9.46 6.45
CA GLU A 58 -1.69 9.28 7.71
C GLU A 58 -3.09 9.87 7.57
N HIS A 59 -4.01 9.10 6.97
CA HIS A 59 -5.43 9.39 7.06
C HIS A 59 -6.06 8.39 8.03
N PRO A 60 -6.45 8.82 9.23
CA PRO A 60 -7.15 7.94 10.14
C PRO A 60 -8.44 7.45 9.47
N LEU A 61 -8.63 6.13 9.42
CA LEU A 61 -9.85 5.56 8.88
C LEU A 61 -11.03 5.94 9.79
N PRO A 62 -12.17 6.36 9.24
CA PRO A 62 -13.38 6.60 10.03
C PRO A 62 -13.79 5.30 10.73
N ALA A 63 -14.14 5.40 12.01
CA ALA A 63 -14.59 4.25 12.81
C ALA A 63 -16.09 4.36 13.09
N VAL A 64 -16.86 3.37 12.65
CA VAL A 64 -18.32 3.28 12.85
C VAL A 64 -18.68 2.06 13.68
N GLN A 65 -19.87 2.04 14.26
CA GLN A 65 -20.32 0.86 15.02
C GLN A 65 -20.73 -0.28 14.09
N ARG A 66 -21.56 -0.02 13.08
CA ARG A 66 -22.03 -1.02 12.12
C ARG A 66 -21.72 -0.59 10.69
N SER A 67 -21.59 -1.56 9.79
CA SER A 67 -21.33 -1.29 8.37
C SER A 67 -22.40 -0.38 7.75
N VAL A 68 -23.68 -0.58 8.11
CA VAL A 68 -24.81 0.23 7.62
C VAL A 68 -24.67 1.71 7.96
N ASP A 69 -24.05 2.05 9.10
CA ASP A 69 -23.85 3.44 9.52
C ASP A 69 -22.80 4.16 8.64
N TRP A 70 -22.01 3.41 7.88
CA TRP A 70 -21.01 3.96 6.95
C TRP A 70 -21.48 4.01 5.50
N TYR A 71 -22.09 2.94 4.98
CA TYR A 71 -22.40 2.87 3.54
C TYR A 71 -23.81 3.36 3.17
N ALA A 72 -24.78 3.31 4.09
CA ALA A 72 -26.16 3.61 3.75
C ALA A 72 -26.35 5.07 3.31
N GLY A 73 -27.11 5.29 2.23
CA GLY A 73 -27.39 6.63 1.69
C GLY A 73 -26.25 7.26 0.87
N LYS A 74 -25.05 6.68 0.86
CA LYS A 74 -23.94 7.16 0.02
C LYS A 74 -24.03 6.60 -1.40
N ARG A 75 -23.52 7.37 -2.36
CA ARG A 75 -23.40 7.00 -3.78
C ARG A 75 -21.96 7.23 -4.23
N GLY A 76 -21.49 6.45 -5.20
CA GLY A 76 -20.11 6.51 -5.67
C GLY A 76 -19.12 5.76 -4.77
N PHE A 77 -17.85 6.13 -4.83
CA PHE A 77 -16.79 5.52 -4.02
C PHE A 77 -16.98 5.85 -2.53
N ILE A 78 -17.04 4.82 -1.71
CA ILE A 78 -17.09 4.93 -0.25
C ILE A 78 -15.73 4.45 0.27
N PRO A 79 -14.91 5.33 0.88
CA PRO A 79 -13.61 4.92 1.36
C PRO A 79 -13.74 3.89 2.48
N PRO A 80 -12.70 3.07 2.73
CA PRO A 80 -12.72 2.11 3.83
C PRO A 80 -13.03 2.76 5.19
N ALA A 81 -13.67 1.99 6.06
CA ALA A 81 -13.94 2.38 7.45
C ALA A 81 -13.74 1.18 8.37
N ILE A 82 -13.39 1.46 9.62
CA ILE A 82 -13.30 0.46 10.68
C ILE A 82 -14.72 0.22 11.24
N VAL A 83 -15.20 -1.03 11.22
CA VAL A 83 -16.50 -1.41 11.79
C VAL A 83 -16.29 -2.07 13.15
N ARG A 84 -16.57 -1.34 14.23
CA ARG A 84 -16.27 -1.78 15.61
C ARG A 84 -17.00 -3.05 16.03
N ALA A 85 -18.28 -3.21 15.64
CA ALA A 85 -19.05 -4.41 15.97
C ALA A 85 -18.55 -5.69 15.27
N GLY A 86 -17.73 -5.54 14.21
CA GLY A 86 -17.08 -6.65 13.51
C GLY A 86 -15.65 -6.93 13.96
N LEU A 87 -15.08 -6.12 14.86
CA LEU A 87 -13.74 -6.35 15.37
C LEU A 87 -13.77 -7.46 16.44
N PRO A 88 -12.90 -8.48 16.35
CA PRO A 88 -12.71 -9.43 17.44
C PRO A 88 -12.28 -8.68 18.70
N ARG A 89 -12.82 -9.09 19.86
CA ARG A 89 -12.65 -8.40 21.16
C ARG A 89 -11.19 -8.22 21.62
N SER A 90 -10.21 -8.86 20.98
CA SER A 90 -8.79 -8.77 21.31
C SER A 90 -8.00 -7.70 20.54
N GLN A 91 -8.61 -6.93 19.65
CA GLN A 91 -7.90 -5.95 18.80
C GLN A 91 -8.18 -4.49 19.19
N THR A 92 -8.50 -4.23 20.46
CA THR A 92 -8.55 -2.86 21.01
C THR A 92 -7.14 -2.28 21.18
N GLU A 93 -6.10 -3.13 21.17
CA GLU A 93 -4.69 -2.75 21.28
C GLU A 93 -3.92 -3.10 20.00
N ILE A 94 -4.28 -2.52 18.84
CA ILE A 94 -3.21 -2.21 17.88
C ILE A 94 -2.71 -0.83 18.25
N SER A 95 -1.91 -0.80 19.30
CA SER A 95 -0.98 0.29 19.53
C SER A 95 -0.12 0.39 18.28
N TYR A 96 -0.22 1.55 17.65
CA TYR A 96 0.68 2.09 16.65
C TYR A 96 2.13 1.61 16.90
N HIS A 97 2.58 0.59 16.17
CA HIS A 97 3.99 0.19 16.21
C HIS A 97 4.77 1.16 15.31
N ALA A 98 4.97 2.35 15.86
CA ALA A 98 5.98 3.31 15.43
C ALA A 98 6.36 4.17 16.66
N ALA A 99 7.26 3.60 17.45
CA ALA A 99 8.39 4.28 18.09
C ALA A 99 9.38 3.21 18.56
#